data_AF-A0A4Q1CM27-F1
#
_entry.id   AF-A0A4Q1CM27-F1
#
_cell.length_a   1.000
_cell.length_b   1.000
_cell.length_c   1.000
_cell.angle_alpha   90.00
_cell.angle_beta   90.00
_cell.angle_gamma   90.00
#
_symmetry.space_group_name_H-M   'P 1'
#
loop_
_entity.id
_entity.type
_entity.pdbx_description
1 polymer ?
#
loop_
_entity_poly.entity_id
_entity_poly.type
_entity_poly.pdbx_seq_one_letter_code
_entity_poly.pdbx_strand_id
1 'polypeptide(L)'
;MTKDDKIFLIHFVTRTGMYINPVDIHNIQSFVTGYEIGRKGKCRFYELSKNLLSTKYKIKYLSDGFIGQIKRLAEKQSISEVVVFKNIAIETIALDELDIEVGKVLKSRVAELINRIDKAGHPWYNETWKDSWLSLVFVTKAWYRQLWSKEEFSIIKAIEKEVLIGNMFNSYRGKTPSNKMLEIKVKYDQINCT
;
A
#
# COMPACT_ATOMS: atom_id res chain seq x y z
N MET A 1 -10.59 9.24 -14.29
CA MET A 1 -9.46 9.78 -13.51
C MET A 1 -8.31 10.00 -14.47
N THR A 2 -7.73 11.20 -14.53
CA THR A 2 -6.66 11.50 -15.49
C THR A 2 -5.32 10.90 -15.06
N LYS A 3 -4.32 10.91 -15.95
CA LYS A 3 -2.95 10.53 -15.61
C LYS A 3 -2.39 11.37 -14.45
N ASP A 4 -2.56 12.68 -14.50
CA ASP A 4 -2.11 13.58 -13.42
C ASP A 4 -2.78 13.25 -12.08
N ASP A 5 -4.08 12.89 -12.10
CA ASP A 5 -4.77 12.46 -10.88
C ASP A 5 -4.14 11.18 -10.33
N LYS A 6 -3.84 10.20 -11.20
CA LYS A 6 -3.20 8.94 -10.79
C LYS A 6 -1.82 9.20 -10.17
N ILE A 7 -1.00 10.06 -10.78
CA ILE A 7 0.35 10.42 -10.28
C ILE A 7 0.25 11.13 -8.93
N PHE A 8 -0.64 12.12 -8.82
CA PHE A 8 -0.82 12.84 -7.57
C PHE A 8 -1.27 11.91 -6.44
N LEU A 9 -2.28 11.06 -6.72
CA LEU A 9 -2.82 10.15 -5.72
C LEU A 9 -1.83 9.06 -5.31
N ILE A 10 -0.99 8.53 -6.22
CA ILE A 10 0.03 7.55 -5.82
C ILE A 10 1.10 8.20 -4.93
N HIS A 11 1.46 9.46 -5.19
CA HIS A 11 2.36 10.20 -4.29
C HIS A 11 1.74 10.41 -2.92
N PHE A 12 0.47 10.81 -2.86
CA PHE A 12 -0.26 10.96 -1.60
C PHE A 12 -0.35 9.63 -0.82
N VAL A 13 -0.74 8.54 -1.48
CA VAL A 13 -0.95 7.23 -0.84
C VAL A 13 0.36 6.65 -0.32
N THR A 14 1.45 6.78 -1.08
CA THR A 14 2.76 6.26 -0.68
C THR A 14 3.48 7.12 0.36
N ARG A 15 3.07 8.40 0.53
CA ARG A 15 3.70 9.36 1.44
C ARG A 15 2.69 10.18 2.24
N THR A 16 1.63 9.55 2.73
CA THR A 16 0.49 10.24 3.36
C THR A 16 0.89 11.22 4.47
N GLY A 17 1.88 10.86 5.29
CA GLY A 17 2.39 11.73 6.37
C GLY A 17 3.08 13.02 5.92
N MET A 18 3.39 13.19 4.63
CA MET A 18 3.86 14.47 4.09
C MET A 18 2.73 15.46 3.80
N TYR A 19 1.51 14.97 3.66
CA TYR A 19 0.35 15.77 3.26
C TYR A 19 -0.60 16.05 4.42
N ILE A 20 -0.69 15.11 5.36
CA ILE A 20 -1.57 15.20 6.51
C ILE A 20 -0.85 14.73 7.78
N ASN A 21 -1.19 15.34 8.91
CA ASN A 21 -0.73 14.94 10.23
C ASN A 21 -1.81 15.31 11.28
N PRO A 22 -2.31 14.36 12.09
CA PRO A 22 -1.98 12.93 12.11
C PRO A 22 -2.45 12.16 10.86
N VAL A 23 -1.82 11.01 10.62
CA VAL A 23 -2.23 10.08 9.54
C VAL A 23 -3.34 9.18 10.09
N ASP A 24 -4.59 9.60 9.89
CA ASP A 24 -5.78 8.84 10.22
C ASP A 24 -6.82 8.90 9.08
N ILE A 25 -7.85 8.06 9.18
CA ILE A 25 -8.83 7.88 8.13
C ILE A 25 -9.67 9.15 7.85
N HIS A 26 -9.92 9.99 8.85
CA HIS A 26 -10.73 11.20 8.71
C HIS A 26 -9.94 12.31 8.03
N ASN A 27 -8.66 12.45 8.37
CA ASN A 27 -7.76 13.38 7.70
C ASN A 27 -7.47 12.95 6.25
N ILE A 28 -7.33 11.63 6.00
CA ILE A 28 -7.25 11.06 4.65
C ILE A 28 -8.50 11.43 3.85
N GLN A 29 -9.69 11.17 4.40
CA GLN A 29 -10.96 11.47 3.74
C GLN A 29 -11.05 12.96 3.40
N SER A 30 -10.76 13.83 4.36
CA SER A 30 -10.83 15.28 4.19
C SER A 30 -9.91 15.74 3.07
N PHE A 31 -8.67 15.24 3.03
CA PHE A 31 -7.70 15.57 1.99
C PHE A 31 -8.17 15.13 0.59
N VAL A 32 -8.61 13.87 0.45
CA VAL A 32 -9.04 13.31 -0.84
C VAL A 32 -10.33 14.00 -1.33
N THR A 33 -11.27 14.30 -0.43
CA THR A 33 -12.47 15.08 -0.75
C THR A 33 -12.12 16.49 -1.23
N GLY A 34 -11.22 17.18 -0.52
CA GLY A 34 -10.74 18.49 -0.95
C GLY A 34 -10.08 18.46 -2.33
N TYR A 35 -9.27 17.43 -2.59
CA TYR A 35 -8.66 17.21 -3.90
C TYR A 35 -9.72 17.03 -5.00
N GLU A 36 -10.68 16.13 -4.84
CA GLU A 36 -11.73 15.91 -5.85
C GLU A 36 -12.59 17.15 -6.13
N ILE A 37 -12.96 17.89 -5.08
CA ILE A 37 -13.70 19.16 -5.21
C ILE A 37 -12.87 20.15 -6.03
N GLY A 38 -11.58 20.29 -5.72
CA GLY A 38 -10.65 21.15 -6.46
C GLY A 38 -10.51 20.76 -7.94
N ARG A 39 -10.69 19.47 -8.26
CA ARG A 39 -10.72 18.95 -9.64
C ARG A 39 -12.07 19.16 -10.35
N LYS A 40 -13.05 19.81 -9.71
CA LYS A 40 -14.37 20.14 -10.28
C LYS A 40 -15.08 18.94 -10.90
N GLY A 41 -15.03 17.78 -10.22
CA GLY A 41 -15.66 16.54 -10.66
C GLY A 41 -14.94 15.78 -11.78
N LYS A 42 -13.76 16.24 -12.22
CA LYS A 42 -12.95 15.51 -13.23
C LYS A 42 -12.24 14.29 -12.65
N CYS A 43 -11.90 14.34 -11.37
CA CYS A 43 -11.42 13.19 -10.63
C CYS A 43 -12.63 12.44 -10.05
N ARG A 44 -12.73 11.13 -10.33
CA ARG A 44 -13.84 10.25 -9.87
C ARG A 44 -13.31 9.15 -8.94
N PHE A 45 -12.26 9.43 -8.16
CA PHE A 45 -11.59 8.46 -7.32
C PHE A 45 -12.52 7.80 -6.29
N TYR A 46 -13.38 8.56 -5.60
CA TYR A 46 -14.33 8.00 -4.64
C TYR A 46 -15.35 7.08 -5.30
N GLU A 47 -15.88 7.48 -6.45
CA GLU A 47 -16.86 6.67 -7.16
C GLU A 47 -16.24 5.36 -7.63
N LEU A 48 -15.04 5.41 -8.21
CA LEU A 48 -14.30 4.22 -8.64
C LEU A 48 -13.96 3.31 -7.45
N SER A 49 -13.50 3.88 -6.34
CA SER A 49 -13.16 3.13 -5.11
C SER A 49 -14.39 2.48 -4.46
N LYS A 50 -15.51 3.20 -4.40
CA LYS A 50 -16.81 2.68 -3.95
C LYS A 50 -17.25 1.49 -4.80
N ASN A 51 -17.14 1.61 -6.12
CA ASN A 51 -17.52 0.56 -7.06
C ASN A 51 -16.60 -0.66 -6.90
N LEU A 52 -15.29 -0.46 -6.76
CA LEU A 52 -14.31 -1.51 -6.49
C LEU A 52 -14.64 -2.28 -5.20
N LEU A 53 -14.89 -1.56 -4.10
CA LEU A 53 -15.28 -2.14 -2.80
C LEU A 53 -16.57 -2.96 -2.89
N SER A 54 -17.57 -2.44 -3.58
CA SER A 54 -18.88 -3.10 -3.72
C SER A 54 -18.80 -4.34 -4.60
N THR A 55 -18.10 -4.25 -5.74
CA THR A 55 -18.09 -5.30 -6.76
C THR A 55 -17.08 -6.40 -6.46
N LYS A 56 -15.85 -6.04 -6.08
CA LYS A 56 -14.75 -6.97 -5.86
C LYS A 56 -14.70 -7.51 -4.44
N TYR A 57 -14.80 -6.63 -3.45
CA TYR A 57 -14.71 -7.01 -2.03
C TYR A 57 -16.06 -7.38 -1.42
N LYS A 58 -17.15 -7.17 -2.16
CA LYS A 58 -18.53 -7.42 -1.73
C LYS A 58 -18.91 -6.64 -0.47
N ILE A 59 -18.37 -5.42 -0.32
CA ILE A 59 -18.68 -4.53 0.79
C ILE A 59 -19.75 -3.53 0.35
N LYS A 60 -20.96 -3.67 0.87
CA LYS A 60 -22.09 -2.80 0.52
C LYS A 60 -21.82 -1.33 0.89
N TYR A 61 -22.26 -0.41 0.06
CA TYR A 61 -22.32 1.01 0.37
C TYR A 61 -23.57 1.29 1.21
N LEU A 62 -23.39 1.86 2.41
CA LEU A 62 -24.48 2.15 3.36
C LEU A 62 -24.45 3.65 3.73
N SER A 63 -25.26 4.05 4.70
CA SER A 63 -25.37 5.44 5.18
C SER A 63 -24.08 5.99 5.78
N ASP A 64 -23.16 5.14 6.20
CA ASP A 64 -21.83 5.51 6.69
C ASP A 64 -20.80 5.78 5.58
N GLY A 65 -21.25 5.71 4.32
CA GLY A 65 -20.50 6.16 3.16
C GLY A 65 -19.25 5.34 2.87
N PHE A 66 -18.31 5.98 2.17
CA PHE A 66 -17.06 5.36 1.74
C PHE A 66 -16.19 4.91 2.91
N ILE A 67 -16.08 5.73 3.97
CA ILE A 67 -15.30 5.36 5.17
C ILE A 67 -15.92 4.18 5.89
N GLY A 68 -17.25 4.09 5.93
CA GLY A 68 -17.94 2.90 6.40
C GLY A 68 -17.54 1.61 5.65
N GLN A 69 -17.38 1.69 4.33
CA GLN A 69 -16.90 0.55 3.55
C GLN A 69 -15.44 0.18 3.89
N ILE A 70 -14.57 1.19 4.05
CA ILE A 70 -13.17 0.97 4.45
C ILE A 70 -13.11 0.29 5.81
N LYS A 71 -13.85 0.80 6.80
CA LYS A 71 -13.93 0.24 8.15
C LYS A 71 -14.39 -1.21 8.14
N ARG A 72 -15.49 -1.53 7.45
CA ARG A 72 -15.98 -2.91 7.35
C ARG A 72 -14.97 -3.86 6.70
N LEU A 73 -14.23 -3.38 5.68
CA LEU A 73 -13.19 -4.20 5.05
C LEU A 73 -11.99 -4.39 5.97
N ALA A 74 -11.61 -3.34 6.72
CA ALA A 74 -10.54 -3.37 7.73
C ALA A 74 -10.85 -4.38 8.84
N GLU A 75 -12.06 -4.36 9.39
CA GLU A 75 -12.56 -5.34 10.35
C GLU A 75 -12.50 -6.77 9.78
N LYS A 76 -13.02 -6.96 8.56
CA LYS A 76 -13.01 -8.27 7.87
C LYS A 76 -11.60 -8.83 7.65
N GLN A 77 -10.62 -7.96 7.43
CA GLN A 77 -9.22 -8.34 7.16
C GLN A 77 -8.33 -8.27 8.41
N SER A 78 -8.85 -7.80 9.55
CA SER A 78 -8.09 -7.58 10.79
C SER A 78 -6.82 -6.74 10.58
N ILE A 79 -6.94 -5.65 9.80
CA ILE A 79 -5.87 -4.68 9.53
C ILE A 79 -6.39 -3.25 9.71
N SER A 80 -5.50 -2.26 9.78
CA SER A 80 -5.91 -0.87 10.04
C SER A 80 -6.66 -0.26 8.85
N GLU A 81 -7.58 0.67 9.16
CA GLU A 81 -8.36 1.39 8.15
C GLU A 81 -7.46 2.17 7.18
N VAL A 82 -6.34 2.70 7.67
CA VAL A 82 -5.34 3.40 6.85
C VAL A 82 -4.70 2.43 5.84
N VAL A 83 -4.33 1.21 6.25
CA VAL A 83 -3.79 0.20 5.33
C VAL A 83 -4.82 -0.18 4.27
N VAL A 84 -6.08 -0.41 4.68
CA VAL A 84 -7.17 -0.72 3.73
C VAL A 84 -7.40 0.43 2.75
N PHE A 85 -7.47 1.68 3.22
CA PHE A 85 -7.63 2.83 2.35
C PHE A 85 -6.53 2.87 1.29
N LYS A 86 -5.26 2.76 1.70
CA LYS A 86 -4.12 2.78 0.78
C LYS A 86 -4.19 1.64 -0.22
N ASN A 87 -4.60 0.45 0.23
CA ASN A 87 -4.78 -0.71 -0.63
C ASN A 87 -5.83 -0.45 -1.72
N ILE A 88 -7.01 0.02 -1.32
CA ILE A 88 -8.09 0.37 -2.23
C ILE A 88 -7.67 1.50 -3.16
N ALA A 89 -6.95 2.50 -2.66
CA ALA A 89 -6.51 3.62 -3.47
C ALA A 89 -5.58 3.19 -4.61
N ILE A 90 -4.59 2.33 -4.32
CA ILE A 90 -3.68 1.81 -5.35
C ILE A 90 -4.42 0.92 -6.34
N GLU A 91 -5.30 0.04 -5.87
CA GLU A 91 -6.10 -0.78 -6.78
C GLU A 91 -7.03 0.05 -7.66
N THR A 92 -7.62 1.14 -7.13
CA THR A 92 -8.42 2.11 -7.90
C THR A 92 -7.57 2.81 -8.96
N ILE A 93 -6.35 3.22 -8.62
CA ILE A 93 -5.39 3.82 -9.57
C ILE A 93 -5.02 2.84 -10.69
N ALA A 94 -4.94 1.54 -10.37
CA ALA A 94 -4.56 0.46 -11.27
C ALA A 94 -5.71 -0.17 -12.08
N LEU A 95 -6.96 0.31 -11.96
CA LEU A 95 -8.14 -0.29 -12.62
C LEU A 95 -7.99 -0.38 -14.14
N ASP A 96 -7.54 0.72 -14.76
CA ASP A 96 -7.42 0.87 -16.22
C ASP A 96 -5.95 0.80 -16.66
N GLU A 97 -5.21 -0.18 -16.13
CA GLU A 97 -3.74 -0.29 -16.27
C GLU A 97 -2.95 0.74 -15.43
N LEU A 98 -1.78 0.30 -14.97
CA LEU A 98 -0.87 1.13 -14.19
C LEU A 98 0.05 1.90 -15.14
N ASP A 99 -0.06 3.23 -15.13
CA ASP A 99 0.86 4.09 -15.88
C ASP A 99 2.32 3.83 -15.45
N ILE A 100 3.25 3.89 -16.40
CA ILE A 100 4.68 3.62 -16.18
C ILE A 100 5.24 4.49 -15.05
N GLU A 101 4.85 5.77 -14.98
CA GLU A 101 5.31 6.70 -13.96
C GLU A 101 4.77 6.35 -12.58
N VAL A 102 3.49 5.98 -12.50
CA VAL A 102 2.87 5.46 -11.28
C VAL A 102 3.57 4.18 -10.82
N GLY A 103 3.89 3.28 -11.76
CA GLY A 103 4.66 2.07 -11.51
C GLY A 103 6.05 2.35 -10.96
N LYS A 104 6.77 3.35 -11.49
CA LYS A 104 8.07 3.79 -10.97
C LYS A 104 7.98 4.30 -9.53
N VAL A 105 6.96 5.11 -9.22
CA VAL A 105 6.75 5.61 -7.84
C VAL A 105 6.52 4.44 -6.88
N LEU A 106 5.63 3.51 -7.23
CA LEU A 106 5.35 2.34 -6.39
C LEU A 106 6.57 1.44 -6.23
N LYS A 107 7.28 1.15 -7.34
CA LYS A 107 8.51 0.34 -7.34
C LYS A 107 9.58 0.94 -6.43
N SER A 108 9.82 2.24 -6.55
CA SER A 108 10.79 2.97 -5.70
C SER A 108 10.43 2.87 -4.22
N ARG A 109 9.15 2.96 -3.86
CA ARG A 109 8.69 2.88 -2.47
C ARG A 109 8.85 1.50 -1.86
N VAL A 110 8.51 0.47 -2.63
CA VAL A 110 8.71 -0.91 -2.19
C VAL A 110 10.20 -1.23 -2.05
N ALA A 111 11.04 -0.79 -2.99
CA ALA A 111 12.49 -0.91 -2.88
C ALA A 111 13.03 -0.20 -1.62
N GLU A 112 12.53 1.00 -1.30
CA GLU A 112 12.87 1.71 -0.06
C GLU A 112 12.48 0.90 1.19
N LEU A 113 11.30 0.27 1.21
CA LEU A 113 10.89 -0.59 2.32
C LEU A 113 11.80 -1.82 2.47
N ILE A 114 12.22 -2.43 1.36
CA ILE A 114 13.19 -3.54 1.38
C ILE A 114 14.54 -3.06 1.90
N ASN A 115 15.00 -1.89 1.47
CA ASN A 115 16.26 -1.31 1.92
C ASN A 115 16.31 -1.00 3.42
N ARG A 116 15.14 -0.74 4.04
CA ARG A 116 15.01 -0.57 5.49
C ARG A 116 15.04 -1.90 6.28
N ILE A 117 15.10 -3.04 5.60
CA ILE A 117 15.35 -4.33 6.25
C ILE A 117 16.86 -4.42 6.49
N ASP A 118 17.36 -3.93 7.61
CA ASP A 118 18.78 -4.06 8.00
C ASP A 118 18.95 -4.60 9.43
N LYS A 119 20.19 -4.99 9.77
CA LYS A 119 20.53 -5.47 11.12
C LYS A 119 20.76 -4.29 12.06
N ALA A 120 20.28 -4.48 13.30
CA ALA A 120 20.59 -3.78 14.55
C ALA A 120 19.78 -2.51 14.87
N GLY A 121 18.72 -2.69 15.68
CA GLY A 121 18.17 -1.65 16.56
C GLY A 121 17.51 -0.44 15.89
N HIS A 122 17.45 -0.41 14.55
CA HIS A 122 16.85 0.71 13.84
C HIS A 122 15.35 0.74 14.13
N PRO A 123 14.79 1.87 14.62
CA PRO A 123 13.40 1.97 15.08
C PRO A 123 12.38 1.80 13.95
N TRP A 124 12.82 1.60 12.71
CA TRP A 124 11.98 1.55 11.52
C TRP A 124 11.33 0.19 11.31
N TYR A 125 11.94 -0.93 11.73
CA TYR A 125 11.30 -2.26 11.62
C TYR A 125 10.30 -2.45 12.75
N ASN A 126 9.12 -1.89 12.56
CA ASN A 126 8.05 -1.79 13.56
C ASN A 126 6.67 -1.96 12.90
N GLU A 127 5.60 -1.76 13.66
CA GLU A 127 4.22 -1.82 13.15
C GLU A 127 3.97 -0.86 11.97
N THR A 128 4.60 0.32 11.95
CA THR A 128 4.48 1.29 10.86
C THR A 128 5.13 0.80 9.56
N TRP A 129 6.28 0.13 9.63
CA TRP A 129 6.89 -0.49 8.44
C TRP A 129 6.03 -1.64 7.93
N LYS A 130 5.51 -2.48 8.83
CA LYS A 130 4.60 -3.58 8.48
C LYS A 130 3.33 -3.04 7.79
N ASP A 131 2.70 -2.02 8.36
CA ASP A 131 1.52 -1.39 7.76
C ASP A 131 1.85 -0.77 6.40
N SER A 132 3.04 -0.16 6.25
CA SER A 132 3.51 0.34 4.96
C SER A 132 3.65 -0.80 3.94
N TRP A 133 4.26 -1.93 4.33
CA TRP A 133 4.38 -3.11 3.47
C TRP A 133 3.00 -3.64 3.04
N LEU A 134 2.12 -3.91 4.00
CA LEU A 134 0.76 -4.41 3.76
C LEU A 134 -0.10 -3.47 2.90
N SER A 135 0.26 -2.18 2.86
CA SER A 135 -0.46 -1.17 2.08
C SER A 135 0.05 -0.98 0.64
N LEU A 136 1.24 -1.48 0.31
CA LEU A 136 1.91 -1.20 -0.96
C LEU A 136 2.20 -2.45 -1.79
N VAL A 137 2.12 -3.65 -1.20
CA VAL A 137 2.56 -4.90 -1.83
C VAL A 137 1.37 -5.77 -2.23
N PHE A 138 1.26 -6.07 -3.53
CA PHE A 138 0.11 -6.74 -4.13
C PHE A 138 0.50 -8.01 -4.91
N VAL A 139 1.20 -8.94 -4.26
CA VAL A 139 1.77 -10.13 -4.94
C VAL A 139 0.76 -11.02 -5.68
N THR A 140 -0.53 -10.90 -5.37
CA THR A 140 -1.62 -11.65 -6.01
C THR A 140 -2.16 -10.98 -7.26
N LYS A 141 -1.77 -9.73 -7.57
CA LYS A 141 -2.29 -8.98 -8.71
C LYS A 141 -1.35 -9.07 -9.92
N ALA A 142 -1.92 -9.34 -11.09
CA ALA A 142 -1.16 -9.46 -12.34
C ALA A 142 -0.42 -8.17 -12.71
N TRP A 143 -1.09 -7.01 -12.60
CA TRP A 143 -0.48 -5.70 -12.87
C TRP A 143 0.73 -5.42 -11.96
N TYR A 144 0.69 -5.88 -10.71
CA TYR A 144 1.77 -5.66 -9.76
C TYR A 144 2.99 -6.51 -10.13
N ARG A 145 2.78 -7.76 -10.55
CA ARG A 145 3.86 -8.65 -11.04
C ARG A 145 4.63 -8.04 -12.20
N GLN A 146 3.95 -7.32 -13.11
CA GLN A 146 4.57 -6.72 -14.30
C GLN A 146 5.58 -5.60 -13.97
N LEU A 147 5.59 -5.07 -12.74
CA LEU A 147 6.53 -4.03 -12.30
C LEU A 147 7.94 -4.56 -12.01
N TRP A 148 8.09 -5.88 -11.91
CA TRP A 148 9.26 -6.54 -11.34
C TRP A 148 9.84 -7.54 -12.32
N SER A 149 11.16 -7.71 -12.30
CA SER A 149 11.80 -8.87 -12.90
C SER A 149 11.34 -10.15 -12.20
N LYS A 150 11.60 -11.30 -12.82
CA LYS A 150 11.23 -12.60 -12.22
C LYS A 150 11.94 -12.80 -10.88
N GLU A 151 13.20 -12.42 -10.82
CA GLU A 151 14.08 -12.50 -9.66
C GLU A 151 13.61 -11.55 -8.56
N GLU A 152 13.40 -10.26 -8.87
CA GLU A 152 12.85 -9.25 -7.93
C GLU A 152 11.52 -9.71 -7.34
N PHE A 153 10.60 -10.19 -8.18
CA PHE A 153 9.28 -10.62 -7.76
C PHE A 153 9.32 -11.84 -6.83
N SER A 154 10.28 -12.74 -7.04
CA SER A 154 10.47 -13.91 -6.17
C SER A 154 10.88 -13.51 -4.75
N ILE A 155 11.72 -12.47 -4.62
CA ILE A 155 12.13 -11.90 -3.34
C ILE A 155 10.95 -11.21 -2.66
N ILE A 156 10.20 -10.39 -3.38
CA ILE A 156 9.03 -9.71 -2.83
C ILE A 156 8.01 -10.72 -2.29
N LYS A 157 7.78 -11.84 -3.00
CA LYS A 157 6.94 -12.93 -2.49
C LYS A 157 7.50 -13.58 -1.21
N ALA A 158 8.81 -13.74 -1.12
CA ALA A 158 9.44 -14.29 0.07
C ALA A 158 9.27 -13.36 1.28
N ILE A 159 9.47 -12.05 1.08
CA ILE A 159 9.24 -11.04 2.13
C ILE A 159 7.76 -11.02 2.53
N GLU A 160 6.84 -10.98 1.56
CA GLU A 160 5.39 -11.00 1.82
C GLU A 160 4.99 -12.20 2.67
N LYS A 161 5.52 -13.39 2.38
CA LYS A 161 5.25 -14.59 3.18
C LYS A 161 5.69 -14.41 4.63
N GLU A 162 6.88 -13.86 4.86
CA GLU A 162 7.37 -13.56 6.22
C GLU A 162 6.51 -12.49 6.91
N VAL A 163 6.04 -11.48 6.16
CA VAL A 163 5.18 -10.42 6.70
C VAL A 163 3.83 -10.96 7.15
N LEU A 164 3.20 -11.81 6.33
CA LEU A 164 1.93 -12.44 6.67
C LEU A 164 2.08 -13.37 7.88
N ILE A 165 3.17 -14.14 7.96
CA ILE A 165 3.49 -14.97 9.14
C ILE A 165 3.64 -14.09 10.38
N GLY A 166 4.47 -13.04 10.31
CA GLY A 166 4.69 -12.17 11.46
C GLY A 166 3.43 -11.41 11.91
N ASN A 167 2.53 -11.08 10.98
CA ASN A 167 1.25 -10.45 11.29
C ASN A 167 0.31 -11.43 12.03
N MET A 168 0.29 -12.71 11.64
CA MET A 168 -0.49 -13.74 12.35
C MET A 168 0.00 -13.96 13.78
N PHE A 169 1.32 -13.91 14.00
CA PHE A 169 1.92 -14.16 15.32
C PHE A 169 2.22 -12.88 16.12
N ASN A 170 1.80 -11.71 15.63
CA ASN A 170 2.02 -10.40 16.25
C ASN A 170 3.50 -10.11 16.61
N SER A 171 4.43 -10.64 15.79
CA SER A 171 5.88 -10.64 16.09
C SER A 171 6.56 -9.29 15.84
N TYR A 172 5.85 -8.33 15.25
CA TYR A 172 6.34 -6.97 14.96
C TYR A 172 6.47 -6.05 16.17
N ARG A 173 6.13 -6.56 17.37
CA ARG A 173 6.48 -5.90 18.65
C ARG A 173 8.00 -5.92 18.90
N GLY A 174 8.75 -6.84 18.28
CA GLY A 174 10.21 -6.85 18.29
C GLY A 174 10.79 -5.88 17.25
N LYS A 175 11.75 -5.05 17.64
CA LYS A 175 12.41 -4.03 16.77
C LYS A 175 13.46 -4.59 15.82
N THR A 176 13.48 -5.90 15.59
CA THR A 176 14.54 -6.58 14.84
C THR A 176 13.95 -7.55 13.82
N PRO A 177 14.34 -7.47 12.53
CA PRO A 177 13.96 -8.45 11.53
C PRO A 177 14.40 -9.87 11.89
N SER A 178 13.66 -10.89 11.42
CA SER A 178 14.08 -12.30 11.55
C SER A 178 15.34 -12.58 10.74
N ASN A 179 16.14 -13.58 11.14
CA ASN A 179 17.32 -14.02 10.36
C ASN A 179 16.95 -14.34 8.91
N LYS A 180 15.80 -14.97 8.71
CA LYS A 180 15.27 -15.28 7.38
C LYS A 180 14.96 -14.03 6.56
N MET A 181 14.39 -12.99 7.18
CA MET A 181 14.15 -11.71 6.52
C MET A 181 15.47 -11.05 6.06
N LEU A 182 16.51 -11.15 6.90
CA LEU A 182 17.85 -10.63 6.60
C LEU A 182 18.54 -11.41 5.47
N GLU A 183 18.40 -12.74 5.44
CA GLU A 183 18.88 -13.57 4.32
C GLU A 183 18.20 -13.21 3.00
N ILE A 184 16.88 -12.92 3.03
CA ILE A 184 16.13 -12.47 1.85
C ILE A 184 16.65 -11.11 1.38
N LYS A 185 16.93 -10.18 2.30
CA LYS A 185 17.52 -8.87 1.97
C LYS A 185 18.88 -9.00 1.28
N VAL A 186 19.78 -9.85 1.79
CA VAL A 186 21.10 -10.05 1.17
C VAL A 186 20.97 -10.47 -0.30
N LYS A 187 19.99 -11.33 -0.63
CA LYS A 187 19.71 -11.72 -2.03
C LYS A 187 19.21 -10.56 -2.87
N TYR A 188 18.42 -9.66 -2.29
CA TYR A 188 17.96 -8.46 -2.97
C TYR A 188 19.12 -7.52 -3.33
N ASP A 189 20.05 -7.33 -2.40
CA ASP A 189 21.21 -6.46 -2.62
C ASP A 189 22.12 -6.98 -3.72
N GLN A 190 22.32 -8.30 -3.79
CA GLN A 190 23.12 -8.94 -4.82
C GLN A 190 22.58 -8.70 -6.24
N ILE A 191 21.26 -8.58 -6.41
CA ILE A 191 20.63 -8.35 -7.73
C ILE A 191 20.68 -6.88 -8.14
N ASN A 192 20.71 -5.95 -7.17
CA ASN A 192 20.67 -4.51 -7.43
C ASN A 192 22.05 -3.83 -7.39
N CYS A 193 23.12 -4.56 -7.01
CA CYS A 193 24.50 -4.08 -7.04
C CYS A 193 25.25 -4.42 -8.35
N THR A 194 24.60 -5.05 -9.32
CA THR A 194 25.07 -5.28 -10.70
C THR A 194 24.39 -4.34 -11.67
#